data_AF-A0A4U9WGT3-F1
#
_entry.id   AF-A0A4U9WGT3-F1
#
_cell.length_a   1.000
_cell.length_b   1.000
_cell.length_c   1.000
_cell.angle_alpha   90.00
_cell.angle_beta   90.00
_cell.angle_gamma   90.00
#
_symmetry.space_group_name_H-M   'P 1'
#
loop_
_entity.id
_entity.type
_entity.pdbx_description
1 polymer ?
#
loop_
_entity_poly.entity_id
_entity_poly.type
_entity_poly.pdbx_seq_one_letter_code
_entity_poly.pdbx_strand_id
1 'polypeptide(L)'
;MFPISWPTSNDTLLDHVHASVLKEPAELKLATHLVVLRDKLEPFFAEGRYQEALVELAALRETVDAFFDGVMVMAEDEAVRVNRLTLLSKLRELFLQVADISVLQ
;
A
#
# COMPACT_ATOMS: atom_id res chain seq x y z
N MET A 1 -16.43 -6.56 -5.96
CA MET A 1 -15.66 -5.81 -4.94
C MET A 1 -15.16 -6.83 -3.93
N PHE A 2 -13.89 -7.25 -4.01
CA PHE A 2 -13.34 -8.23 -3.07
C PHE A 2 -13.05 -7.54 -1.72
N PRO A 3 -13.53 -8.06 -0.57
CA PRO A 3 -13.16 -7.52 0.72
C PRO A 3 -11.73 -7.93 1.01
N ILE A 4 -10.80 -6.99 0.88
CA ILE A 4 -9.42 -7.19 1.29
C ILE A 4 -9.44 -7.26 2.83
N SER A 5 -9.29 -8.45 3.40
CA SER A 5 -9.21 -8.66 4.85
C SER A 5 -7.85 -8.14 5.35
N TRP A 6 -7.83 -6.89 5.81
CA TRP A 6 -6.62 -6.28 6.35
C TRP A 6 -6.31 -6.84 7.75
N PRO A 7 -5.03 -7.07 8.09
CA PRO A 7 -4.65 -7.46 9.44
C PRO A 7 -4.98 -6.35 10.43
N THR A 8 -5.76 -6.66 11.47
CA THR A 8 -6.00 -5.75 12.60
C THR A 8 -4.99 -6.07 13.70
N SER A 9 -3.97 -5.24 13.85
CA SER A 9 -2.96 -5.33 14.93
C SER A 9 -3.10 -4.12 15.86
N ASN A 10 -2.84 -4.32 17.15
CA ASN A 10 -2.88 -3.24 18.16
C ASN A 10 -1.54 -2.47 18.24
N ASP A 11 -0.63 -2.74 17.31
CA ASP A 11 0.70 -2.12 17.23
C ASP A 11 0.57 -0.65 16.76
N THR A 12 1.37 0.24 17.34
CA THR A 12 1.46 1.63 16.87
C THR A 12 2.30 1.66 15.58
N LEU A 13 1.71 2.20 14.51
CA LEU A 13 2.37 2.29 13.20
C LEU A 13 3.37 3.44 13.16
N LEU A 14 4.32 3.33 12.23
CA LEU A 14 5.30 4.38 11.96
C LEU A 14 4.72 5.41 10.98
N ASP A 15 5.30 6.61 10.95
CA ASP A 15 4.93 7.64 9.97
C ASP A 15 5.34 7.26 8.54
N HIS A 16 6.44 6.49 8.41
CA HIS A 16 7.03 6.10 7.14
C HIS A 16 7.62 4.68 7.18
N VAL A 17 7.73 4.06 6.01
CA VAL A 17 8.36 2.74 5.85
C VAL A 17 9.87 2.87 5.96
N HIS A 18 10.49 2.05 6.80
CA HIS A 18 11.93 2.00 6.97
C HIS A 18 12.54 0.91 6.07
N ALA A 19 13.23 1.33 5.01
CA ALA A 19 13.86 0.42 4.06
C ALA A 19 14.91 -0.50 4.70
N SER A 20 15.58 -0.05 5.76
CA SER A 20 16.60 -0.83 6.49
C SER A 20 16.04 -2.07 7.19
N VAL A 21 14.73 -2.12 7.43
CA VAL A 21 14.06 -3.21 8.16
C VAL A 21 13.39 -4.20 7.20
N LEU A 22 13.23 -3.85 5.93
CA LEU A 22 12.68 -4.75 4.89
C LEU A 22 13.62 -5.95 4.68
N LYS A 23 13.05 -7.14 4.68
CA LYS A 23 13.76 -8.42 4.58
C LYS A 23 13.51 -9.11 3.24
N GLU A 24 12.25 -9.13 2.80
CA GLU A 24 11.85 -9.88 1.62
C GLU A 24 11.92 -9.04 0.34
N PRO A 25 12.28 -9.64 -0.81
CA PRO A 25 12.27 -8.94 -2.08
C PRO A 25 10.88 -8.39 -2.45
N ALA A 26 9.81 -9.08 -2.06
CA ALA A 26 8.44 -8.69 -2.39
C ALA A 26 7.99 -7.42 -1.65
N GLU A 27 8.33 -7.26 -0.37
CA GLU A 27 8.03 -6.03 0.38
C GLU A 27 8.87 -4.84 -0.09
N LEU A 28 10.12 -5.07 -0.49
CA LEU A 28 10.93 -4.03 -1.12
C LEU A 28 10.31 -3.56 -2.44
N LYS A 29 9.92 -4.50 -3.30
CA LYS A 29 9.28 -4.20 -4.58
C LYS A 29 7.98 -3.40 -4.38
N LEU A 30 7.13 -3.83 -3.43
CA LEU A 30 5.89 -3.13 -3.10
C LEU A 30 6.18 -1.71 -2.58
N ALA A 31 7.13 -1.55 -1.66
CA ALA A 31 7.50 -0.24 -1.12
C ALA A 31 7.99 0.72 -2.21
N THR A 32 8.85 0.25 -3.13
CA THR A 32 9.33 1.05 -4.25
C THR A 32 8.21 1.43 -5.22
N HIS A 33 7.38 0.46 -5.63
CA HIS A 33 6.24 0.74 -6.52
C HIS A 33 5.25 1.72 -5.89
N LEU A 34 5.02 1.62 -4.58
CA LEU A 34 4.11 2.51 -3.88
C LEU A 34 4.58 3.97 -3.91
N VAL A 35 5.88 4.21 -3.70
CA VAL A 35 6.47 5.57 -3.79
C VAL A 35 6.33 6.12 -5.22
N VAL A 36 6.76 5.34 -6.22
CA VAL A 36 6.68 5.75 -7.64
C VAL A 36 5.25 6.05 -8.03
N LEU A 37 4.31 5.20 -7.62
CA LEU A 37 2.91 5.37 -7.99
C LEU A 37 2.29 6.60 -7.31
N ARG A 38 2.56 6.83 -6.03
CA ARG A 38 2.06 8.02 -5.34
C ARG A 38 2.50 9.29 -6.06
N ASP A 39 3.78 9.39 -6.41
CA ASP A 39 4.34 10.56 -7.10
C ASP A 39 3.73 10.71 -8.52
N LYS A 40 3.41 9.60 -9.19
CA LYS A 40 2.69 9.60 -10.48
C LYS A 40 1.23 10.03 -10.36
N LEU A 41 0.56 9.67 -9.27
CA LEU A 41 -0.87 9.91 -9.06
C LEU A 41 -1.18 11.31 -8.52
N GLU A 42 -0.24 11.96 -7.84
CA GLU A 42 -0.39 13.32 -7.32
C GLU A 42 -1.03 14.31 -8.32
N PRO A 43 -0.53 14.46 -9.58
CA PRO A 43 -1.16 15.34 -10.55
C PRO A 43 -2.57 14.90 -10.95
N PHE A 44 -2.85 13.59 -11.02
CA PHE A 44 -4.18 13.10 -11.35
C PHE A 44 -5.20 13.44 -10.27
N PHE A 45 -4.80 13.38 -9.00
CA PHE A 45 -5.66 13.79 -7.89
C PHE A 45 -5.91 15.30 -7.90
N ALA A 46 -4.87 16.11 -8.15
CA ALA A 46 -5.00 17.56 -8.25
C ALA A 46 -5.93 18.00 -9.40
N GLU A 47 -5.96 17.25 -10.50
CA GLU A 47 -6.78 17.53 -11.70
C GLU A 47 -8.15 16.83 -11.68
N GLY A 48 -8.48 16.04 -10.65
CA GLY A 48 -9.73 15.28 -10.58
C GLY A 48 -9.83 14.10 -11.56
N ARG A 49 -8.68 13.60 -12.02
CA ARG A 49 -8.51 12.54 -13.03
C ARG A 49 -8.52 11.14 -12.41
N TYR A 50 -9.59 10.82 -11.70
CA TYR A 50 -9.68 9.58 -10.88
C TYR A 50 -9.73 8.30 -11.69
N GLN A 51 -10.30 8.33 -12.90
CA GLN A 51 -10.34 7.14 -13.76
C GLN A 51 -8.94 6.72 -14.21
N GLU A 52 -8.08 7.69 -14.52
CA GLU A 52 -6.68 7.44 -14.87
C GLU A 52 -5.90 6.97 -13.65
N ALA A 53 -6.17 7.54 -12.47
CA ALA A 53 -5.61 7.05 -11.22
C ALA A 53 -6.01 5.59 -10.91
N LEU A 54 -7.26 5.19 -11.19
CA LEU A 54 -7.73 3.81 -11.02
C LEU A 54 -6.98 2.83 -11.94
N VAL A 55 -6.72 3.21 -13.18
CA VAL A 55 -5.96 2.38 -14.14
C VAL A 55 -4.54 2.14 -13.61
N GLU A 56 -3.90 3.17 -13.11
CA GLU A 56 -2.56 3.08 -12.55
C GLU A 56 -2.52 2.28 -11.24
N LEU A 57 -3.52 2.45 -10.37
CA LEU A 57 -3.67 1.63 -9.16
C LEU A 57 -3.92 0.15 -9.47
N ALA A 58 -4.62 -0.16 -10.56
CA ALA A 58 -4.84 -1.55 -10.97
C ALA A 58 -3.52 -2.27 -11.30
N ALA A 59 -2.48 -1.55 -11.73
CA ALA A 59 -1.15 -2.10 -11.99
C ALA A 59 -0.44 -2.59 -10.71
N LEU A 60 -0.87 -2.17 -9.51
CA LEU A 60 -0.32 -2.69 -8.26
C LEU A 60 -0.76 -4.11 -7.94
N ARG A 61 -1.85 -4.61 -8.55
CA ARG A 61 -2.45 -5.90 -8.18
C ARG A 61 -1.43 -7.02 -8.09
N GLU A 62 -0.65 -7.24 -9.14
CA GLU A 62 0.36 -8.32 -9.15
C GLU A 62 1.46 -8.13 -8.09
N THR A 63 1.82 -6.87 -7.79
CA THR A 63 2.83 -6.57 -6.78
C THR A 63 2.29 -6.81 -5.37
N VAL A 64 1.01 -6.52 -5.15
CA VAL A 64 0.30 -6.77 -3.89
C VAL A 64 0.09 -8.27 -3.68
N ASP A 65 -0.33 -8.99 -4.72
CA ASP A 65 -0.50 -10.45 -4.67
C ASP A 65 0.85 -11.12 -4.33
N ALA A 66 1.94 -10.76 -5.02
CA ALA A 66 3.28 -11.27 -4.72
C ALA A 66 3.77 -10.93 -3.30
N PHE A 67 3.35 -9.78 -2.75
CA PHE A 67 3.63 -9.44 -1.35
C PHE A 67 2.93 -10.41 -0.40
N PHE A 68 1.63 -10.66 -0.56
CA PHE A 68 0.91 -11.57 0.33
C PHE A 68 1.33 -13.03 0.18
N ASP A 69 1.78 -13.44 -1.00
CA ASP A 69 2.34 -14.78 -1.23
C ASP A 69 3.73 -14.95 -0.60
N GLY A 70 4.54 -13.89 -0.61
CA GLY A 70 5.96 -13.94 -0.21
C GLY A 70 6.28 -13.40 1.19
N VAL A 71 5.34 -12.72 1.85
CA VAL A 71 5.61 -11.95 3.07
C VAL A 71 4.65 -12.33 4.19
N MET A 72 5.20 -12.91 5.27
CA MET A 72 4.44 -13.13 6.49
C MET A 72 4.29 -11.80 7.26
N VAL A 73 3.13 -11.16 7.12
CA VAL A 73 2.87 -9.84 7.72
C VAL A 73 3.02 -9.86 9.25
N MET A 74 2.47 -10.88 9.89
CA MET A 74 2.54 -11.08 11.34
C MET A 74 3.87 -11.73 11.74
N ALA A 75 4.98 -11.06 11.43
CA ALA A 75 6.32 -11.51 11.82
C ALA A 75 6.50 -11.50 13.35
N GLU A 76 7.36 -12.40 13.84
CA GLU A 76 7.73 -12.47 15.26
C GLU A 76 8.52 -11.22 15.70
N ASP A 77 9.42 -10.75 14.84
CA ASP A 77 10.15 -9.50 15.04
C ASP A 77 9.19 -8.32 14.94
N GLU A 78 9.03 -7.61 16.05
CA GLU A 78 8.13 -6.47 16.17
C GLU A 78 8.47 -5.34 15.19
N ALA A 79 9.76 -5.02 15.01
CA ALA A 79 10.16 -3.95 14.10
C ALA A 79 9.80 -4.30 12.65
N VAL A 80 9.99 -5.56 12.25
CA VAL A 80 9.59 -6.05 10.92
C VAL A 80 8.07 -6.04 10.77
N ARG A 81 7.32 -6.54 11.75
CA ARG A 81 5.86 -6.55 11.74
C ARG A 81 5.28 -5.14 11.62
N VAL A 82 5.72 -4.22 12.47
CA VAL A 82 5.27 -2.81 12.46
C VAL A 82 5.58 -2.15 11.12
N ASN A 83 6.75 -2.39 10.54
CA ASN A 83 7.12 -1.83 9.24
C ASN A 83 6.22 -2.37 8.10
N ARG A 84 5.90 -3.67 8.11
CA ARG A 84 4.98 -4.30 7.15
C ARG A 84 3.55 -3.77 7.28
N LEU A 85 3.06 -3.61 8.51
CA LEU A 85 1.75 -3.00 8.77
C LEU A 85 1.72 -1.54 8.32
N THR A 86 2.80 -0.80 8.54
CA THR A 86 2.96 0.57 8.05
C THR A 86 2.87 0.62 6.52
N LEU A 87 3.57 -0.27 5.80
CA LEU A 87 3.51 -0.37 4.34
C LEU A 87 2.08 -0.65 3.85
N LEU A 88 1.36 -1.57 4.50
CA LEU A 88 -0.03 -1.88 4.17
C LEU A 88 -0.98 -0.70 4.47
N SER A 89 -0.73 0.05 5.54
CA SER A 89 -1.48 1.27 5.84
C SER A 89 -1.30 2.32 4.74
N LYS A 90 -0.06 2.56 4.30
CA LYS A 90 0.23 3.49 3.19
C LYS A 90 -0.41 3.05 1.88
N LEU A 91 -0.40 1.75 1.59
CA LEU A 91 -1.11 1.19 0.44
C LEU A 91 -2.62 1.47 0.54
N ARG A 92 -3.22 1.21 1.70
CA ARG A 92 -4.65 1.46 1.95
C ARG A 92 -5.01 2.94 1.81
N GLU A 93 -4.20 3.85 2.37
CA GLU A 93 -4.39 5.30 2.24
C GLU A 93 -4.48 5.72 0.76
N LEU A 94 -3.59 5.18 -0.08
CA LEU A 94 -3.58 5.49 -1.52
C LEU A 94 -4.87 5.01 -2.23
N PHE A 95 -5.38 3.82 -1.90
CA PHE A 95 -6.65 3.34 -2.44
C PHE A 95 -7.85 4.15 -1.95
N LEU A 96 -7.83 4.60 -0.68
CA LEU A 96 -8.91 5.41 -0.12
C LEU A 96 -9.00 6.80 -0.73
N GLN A 97 -7.88 7.42 -1.11
CA GLN A 97 -7.90 8.69 -1.82
C GLN A 97 -8.74 8.62 -3.11
N VAL A 98 -8.82 7.44 -3.73
CA VAL A 98 -9.65 7.22 -4.92
C VAL A 98 -11.06 6.77 -4.56
N ALA A 99 -11.21 5.92 -3.53
CA ALA A 99 -12.50 5.41 -3.10
C ALA A 99 -13.41 6.47 -2.48
N ASP A 100 -12.86 7.42 -1.71
CA ASP A 100 -13.62 8.50 -1.05
C ASP A 100 -14.33 9.40 -2.08
N ILE A 101 -13.76 9.51 -3.28
CA ILE A 101 -14.28 10.38 -4.34
C ILE A 101 -15.24 9.63 -5.27
N SER A 102 -15.06 8.31 -5.43
CA SER A 102 -16.00 7.42 -6.13
C SER A 102 -17.39 7.37 -5.48
N VAL A 103 -17.53 7.71 -4.20
CA VAL A 103 -18.83 7.72 -3.49
C VAL A 103 -19.57 9.06 -3.69
N LEU A 104 -18.88 10.10 -4.16
CA LEU A 104 -19.43 11.44 -4.38
C LEU A 104 -19.89 11.70 -5.82
N GLN A 105 -19.78 10.71 -6.72
CA GLN A 105 -20.22 10.80 -8.13
C GLN A 105 -21.47 9.96 -8.43
#